data_AF-A0A7L4N3V5-F1
#
_entry.id   AF-A0A7L4N3V5-F1
#
_cell.length_a   1.000
_cell.length_b   1.000
_cell.length_c   1.000
_cell.angle_alpha   90.00
_cell.angle_beta   90.00
_cell.angle_gamma   90.00
#
_symmetry.space_group_name_H-M   'P 1'
#
loop_
_entity.id
_entity.type
_entity.pdbx_description
1 polymer ?
#
loop_
_entity_poly.entity_id
_entity_poly.type
_entity_poly.pdbx_seq_one_letter_code
_entity_poly.pdbx_strand_id
1 'polypeptide(L)'
;PRSITVVAPPELEYVLDADTDRRRLGQAPRGSFLGRRPSDPEHQFSGTLELPGQRLRGCVTATFRLQDSIRDKLRPIAVTLAYGIRGAGPRRQSRGAPLPPLPPVL
;
A
#
# COMPACT_ATOMS: atom_id res chain seq x y z
N PRO A 1 -25.60 -19.14 -23.83
CA PRO A 1 -25.45 -18.69 -22.42
C PRO A 1 -24.19 -17.83 -22.23
N ARG A 2 -24.35 -16.50 -22.08
CA ARG A 2 -23.22 -15.61 -21.74
C ARG A 2 -22.95 -15.78 -20.24
N SER A 3 -21.82 -16.36 -19.90
CA SER A 3 -21.30 -16.41 -18.54
C SER A 3 -21.13 -14.98 -18.04
N ILE A 4 -21.97 -14.55 -17.11
CA ILE A 4 -21.80 -13.26 -16.44
C ILE A 4 -20.58 -13.43 -15.54
N THR A 5 -19.44 -12.89 -15.97
CA THR A 5 -18.26 -12.79 -15.11
C THR A 5 -18.57 -11.73 -14.07
N VAL A 6 -18.82 -12.14 -12.83
CA VAL A 6 -18.89 -11.20 -11.70
C VAL A 6 -17.49 -10.65 -11.47
N VAL A 7 -17.26 -9.41 -11.90
CA VAL A 7 -16.00 -8.71 -11.65
C VAL A 7 -16.03 -8.25 -10.20
N ALA A 8 -15.18 -8.84 -9.36
CA ALA A 8 -15.00 -8.39 -7.98
C ALA A 8 -14.53 -6.91 -7.97
N PRO A 9 -14.91 -6.12 -6.96
CA PRO A 9 -14.47 -4.73 -6.86
C PRO A 9 -12.93 -4.65 -6.81
N PRO A 10 -12.31 -3.62 -7.43
CA PRO A 10 -10.87 -3.49 -7.42
C PRO A 10 -10.37 -3.22 -6.00
N GLU A 11 -9.24 -3.83 -5.66
CA GLU A 11 -8.57 -3.68 -4.37
C GLU A 11 -7.20 -3.06 -4.59
N LEU A 12 -6.85 -2.06 -3.77
CA LEU A 12 -5.51 -1.50 -3.73
C LEU A 12 -4.69 -2.23 -2.68
N GLU A 13 -3.46 -2.58 -3.01
CA GLU A 13 -2.42 -2.84 -2.01
C GLU A 13 -1.64 -1.56 -1.75
N TYR A 14 -1.29 -1.29 -0.50
CA TYR A 14 -0.59 -0.06 -0.14
C TYR A 14 0.44 -0.29 0.97
N VAL A 15 1.40 0.63 1.02
CA VAL A 15 2.41 0.74 2.08
C VAL A 15 2.54 2.21 2.46
N LEU A 16 2.33 2.50 3.74
CA LEU A 16 2.75 3.75 4.36
C LEU A 16 4.18 3.55 4.89
N ASP A 17 5.11 4.44 4.54
CA ASP A 17 6.50 4.44 5.02
C ASP A 17 6.80 5.76 5.71
N ALA A 18 7.24 5.71 6.97
CA ALA A 18 7.42 6.87 7.82
C ALA A 18 8.91 7.21 8.04
N ASP A 19 9.15 8.50 8.27
CA ASP A 19 10.47 9.10 8.47
C ASP A 19 11.41 8.88 7.25
N THR A 20 10.83 8.85 6.05
CA THR A 20 11.50 8.42 4.82
C THR A 20 12.74 9.26 4.48
N ASP A 21 12.65 10.58 4.59
CA ASP A 21 13.80 11.48 4.34
C ASP A 21 14.96 11.19 5.29
N ARG A 22 14.67 10.94 6.57
CA ARG A 22 15.68 10.56 7.56
C ARG A 22 16.30 9.20 7.23
N ARG A 23 15.49 8.22 6.83
CA ARG A 23 15.97 6.88 6.46
C ARG A 23 16.79 6.87 5.18
N ARG A 24 16.49 7.74 4.20
CA ARG A 24 17.34 7.95 3.01
C ARG A 24 18.75 8.41 3.37
N LEU A 25 18.92 9.08 4.50
CA LEU A 25 20.22 9.47 5.05
C LEU A 25 20.87 8.35 5.90
N GLY A 26 20.32 7.13 5.90
CA GLY A 26 20.84 5.99 6.66
C GLY A 26 20.55 6.04 8.16
N GLN A 27 19.69 6.95 8.62
CA GLN A 27 19.37 7.10 10.04
C GLN A 27 18.15 6.27 10.42
N ALA A 28 18.16 5.71 11.63
CA ALA A 28 17.03 4.95 12.16
C ALA A 28 15.75 5.83 12.25
N PRO A 29 14.56 5.26 11.98
CA PRO A 29 13.30 5.98 12.12
C PRO A 29 13.06 6.39 13.57
N ARG A 30 12.39 7.52 13.76
CA ARG A 30 12.07 8.09 15.08
C ARG A 30 10.81 7.53 15.72
N GLY A 31 10.18 6.53 15.12
CA GLY A 31 8.90 5.99 15.58
C GLY A 31 8.54 4.69 14.88
N SER A 32 7.37 4.17 15.23
CA SER A 32 6.84 2.95 14.64
C SER A 32 5.33 2.99 14.47
N PHE A 33 4.81 2.29 13.46
CA PHE A 33 3.38 2.09 13.30
C PHE A 33 2.86 1.06 14.30
N LEU A 34 1.76 1.43 14.96
CA LEU A 34 0.97 0.54 15.81
C LEU A 34 0.07 -0.32 14.94
N GLY A 35 -0.12 -1.60 15.31
CA GLY A 35 -0.97 -2.53 14.56
C GLY A 35 -0.43 -2.92 13.17
N ARG A 36 0.84 -2.62 12.87
CA ARG A 36 1.50 -3.08 11.65
C ARG A 36 1.51 -4.61 11.56
N ARG A 37 1.64 -5.17 10.35
CA ARG A 37 1.78 -6.62 10.20
C ARG A 37 3.11 -7.09 10.80
N PRO A 38 3.21 -8.33 11.30
CA PRO A 38 4.48 -8.85 11.82
C PRO A 38 5.63 -8.85 10.80
N SER A 39 5.30 -8.94 9.51
CA SER A 39 6.26 -8.85 8.40
C SER A 39 6.68 -7.42 8.08
N ASP A 40 5.92 -6.42 8.51
CA ASP A 40 6.22 -5.02 8.22
C ASP A 40 7.35 -4.52 9.13
N PRO A 41 8.37 -3.85 8.56
CA PRO A 41 9.32 -3.08 9.34
C PRO A 41 8.60 -2.07 10.25
N GLU A 42 9.24 -1.67 11.35
CA GLU A 42 8.62 -0.78 12.36
C GLU A 42 8.07 0.54 11.77
N HIS A 43 8.74 1.08 10.76
CA HIS A 43 8.40 2.33 10.09
C HIS A 43 7.45 2.14 8.91
N GLN A 44 6.95 0.93 8.66
CA GLN A 44 5.98 0.66 7.61
C GLN A 44 4.65 0.14 8.17
N PHE A 45 3.59 0.43 7.43
CA PHE A 45 2.27 -0.14 7.63
C PHE A 45 1.70 -0.52 6.27
N SER A 46 1.61 -1.83 6.01
CA SER A 46 1.08 -2.36 4.75
C SER A 46 -0.34 -2.90 4.92
N GLY A 47 -1.13 -2.78 3.86
CA GLY A 47 -2.52 -3.18 3.90
C GLY A 47 -3.12 -3.33 2.52
N THR A 48 -4.40 -3.67 2.51
CA THR A 48 -5.21 -3.61 1.31
C THR A 48 -6.47 -2.80 1.58
N LEU A 49 -7.02 -2.20 0.53
CA LEU A 49 -8.19 -1.35 0.57
C LEU A 49 -9.08 -1.66 -0.63
N GLU A 50 -10.26 -2.22 -0.38
CA GLU A 50 -11.28 -2.38 -1.40
C GLU A 50 -11.84 -1.02 -1.81
N LEU A 51 -11.94 -0.78 -3.11
CA LEU A 51 -12.54 0.44 -3.65
C LEU A 51 -14.04 0.21 -3.86
N PRO A 52 -14.92 0.93 -3.14
CA PRO A 52 -16.36 0.67 -3.14
C PRO A 52 -17.06 1.04 -4.46
N GLY A 53 -16.34 1.65 -5.40
CA GLY A 53 -16.85 2.07 -6.70
C GLY A 53 -16.26 3.41 -7.12
N GLN A 54 -16.60 3.84 -8.33
CA GLN A 54 -16.14 5.14 -8.82
C GLN A 54 -16.71 6.27 -7.96
N ARG A 55 -15.88 7.29 -7.67
CA ARG A 55 -16.22 8.49 -6.90
C ARG A 55 -16.59 8.23 -5.43
N LEU A 56 -16.60 6.97 -4.99
CA LEU A 56 -16.75 6.59 -3.59
C LEU A 56 -15.36 6.49 -2.94
N ARG A 57 -15.29 6.71 -1.62
CA ARG A 57 -14.03 6.74 -0.87
C ARG A 57 -13.98 5.59 0.11
N GLY A 58 -12.88 4.86 0.11
CA GLY A 58 -12.46 3.99 1.21
C GLY A 58 -11.31 4.65 1.97
N CYS A 59 -11.29 4.54 3.30
CA CYS A 59 -10.24 5.12 4.14
C CYS A 59 -9.71 4.05 5.10
N VAL A 60 -8.40 4.09 5.37
CA VAL A 60 -7.77 3.33 6.45
C VAL A 60 -7.03 4.29 7.36
N THR A 61 -7.13 4.04 8.67
CA THR A 61 -6.42 4.79 9.69
C THR A 61 -5.26 3.96 10.21
N ALA A 62 -4.06 4.55 10.22
CA ALA A 62 -2.87 3.96 10.82
C ALA A 62 -2.30 4.94 11.87
N THR A 63 -1.87 4.41 13.01
CA THR A 63 -1.31 5.22 14.10
C THR A 63 0.20 5.07 14.12
N PHE A 64 0.93 6.17 13.88
CA PHE A 64 2.39 6.21 14.03
C PHE A 64 2.76 6.77 15.40
N ARG A 65 3.48 5.99 16.20
CA ARG A 65 3.94 6.37 17.54
C ARG A 65 5.41 6.79 17.49
N LEU A 66 5.67 8.02 17.90
CA LEU A 66 7.01 8.54 18.11
C LEU A 66 7.69 7.84 19.30
N GLN A 67 9.00 7.64 19.21
CA GLN A 67 9.81 7.18 20.34
C GLN A 67 9.96 8.31 21.36
N ASP A 68 10.07 7.95 22.64
CA ASP A 68 10.20 8.95 23.71
C ASP A 68 11.55 9.70 23.65
N SER A 69 12.59 9.06 23.11
CA SER A 69 13.98 9.52 23.14
C SER A 69 14.43 10.28 21.87
N ILE A 70 13.50 10.89 21.12
CA ILE A 70 13.83 11.64 19.91
C ILE A 70 14.67 12.88 20.24
N ARG A 71 15.92 12.88 19.77
CA ARG A 71 16.82 14.04 19.83
C ARG A 71 16.51 15.07 18.75
N ASP A 72 16.26 14.59 17.53
CA ASP A 72 16.00 15.45 16.37
C ASP A 72 14.50 15.76 16.25
N LYS A 73 14.13 16.93 16.77
CA LYS A 73 12.74 17.42 16.78
C LYS A 73 12.46 18.47 15.71
N LEU A 74 13.50 18.96 15.03
CA LEU A 74 13.37 20.07 14.07
C LEU A 74 13.04 19.57 12.66
N ARG A 75 13.54 18.39 12.27
CA ARG A 75 13.22 17.81 10.95
C ARG A 75 11.82 17.19 10.95
N PRO A 76 11.01 17.39 9.89
CA PRO A 76 9.67 16.79 9.79
C PRO A 76 9.75 15.27 9.74
N ILE A 77 8.67 14.60 10.15
CA ILE A 77 8.48 13.15 9.95
C ILE A 77 7.76 12.98 8.61
N ALA A 78 8.51 12.74 7.53
CA ALA A 78 7.93 12.52 6.22
C ALA A 78 7.24 11.15 6.16
N VAL A 79 6.00 11.11 5.67
CA VAL A 79 5.27 9.86 5.43
C VAL A 79 4.98 9.73 3.94
N THR A 80 5.41 8.64 3.33
CA THR A 80 5.19 8.34 1.91
C THR A 80 4.16 7.23 1.77
N LEU A 81 3.21 7.39 0.86
CA LEU A 81 2.24 6.37 0.49
C LEU A 81 2.63 5.79 -0.88
N ALA A 82 2.89 4.49 -0.93
CA ALA A 82 2.98 3.74 -2.17
C ALA A 82 1.73 2.84 -2.30
N TYR A 83 1.15 2.75 -3.48
CA TYR A 83 -0.04 1.93 -3.72
C TYR A 83 -0.07 1.36 -5.14
N GLY A 84 -0.77 0.25 -5.31
CA GLY A 84 -0.91 -0.47 -6.58
C GLY A 84 -2.25 -1.21 -6.65
N ILE A 85 -2.74 -1.51 -7.85
CA ILE A 85 -3.92 -2.37 -8.00
C ILE A 85 -3.49 -3.81 -7.77
N ARG A 86 -4.10 -4.46 -6.78
CA ARG A 86 -3.81 -5.83 -6.42
C ARG A 86 -4.07 -6.76 -7.61
N GLY A 87 -3.05 -7.51 -8.03
CA GLY A 87 -3.18 -8.50 -9.10
C GLY A 87 -3.17 -7.94 -10.53
N ALA A 88 -2.83 -6.66 -10.74
CA ALA A 88 -2.68 -6.07 -12.08
C ALA A 88 -1.39 -6.47 -12.83
N GLY A 89 -0.61 -7.41 -12.28
CA GLY A 89 0.63 -7.91 -12.89
C GLY A 89 0.43 -8.87 -14.07
N PRO A 90 1.45 -9.06 -14.92
CA PRO A 90 1.39 -9.95 -16.07
C PRO A 90 1.13 -11.41 -15.66
N ARG A 91 0.04 -12.00 -16.16
CA ARG A 91 -0.27 -13.43 -15.99
C ARG A 91 0.37 -14.26 -17.10
N ARG A 92 1.02 -15.37 -16.74
CA ARG A 92 1.55 -16.36 -17.70
C ARG A 92 0.38 -16.93 -18.53
N GLN A 93 0.46 -16.76 -19.84
CA GLN A 93 -0.51 -17.31 -20.79
C GLN A 93 0.00 -18.64 -21.36
N SER A 94 -0.90 -19.60 -21.56
CA SER A 94 -0.62 -20.80 -22.36
C SER A 94 -0.61 -20.44 -23.85
N ARG A 95 0.27 -21.10 -24.62
CA ARG A 95 0.32 -20.93 -26.08
C ARG A 95 -1.02 -21.33 -26.69
N GLY A 96 -1.63 -20.42 -27.45
CA GLY A 96 -2.91 -20.64 -28.15
C GLY A 96 -4.16 -20.15 -27.41
N ALA A 97 -4.03 -19.58 -26.21
CA ALA A 97 -5.17 -18.96 -25.52
C ALA A 97 -5.57 -17.61 -26.16
N PRO A 98 -6.88 -17.27 -26.18
CA PRO A 98 -7.34 -15.94 -26.56
C PRO A 98 -6.74 -14.84 -25.67
N LEU A 99 -6.55 -13.64 -26.22
CA LEU A 99 -6.05 -12.49 -25.47
C LEU A 99 -6.99 -12.18 -24.28
N PRO A 100 -6.48 -12.10 -23.04
CA PRO A 100 -7.30 -11.74 -21.90
C PRO A 100 -7.66 -10.25 -21.94
N PRO A 101 -8.71 -9.84 -21.20
CA PRO A 101 -9.01 -8.43 -20.98
C PRO A 101 -7.81 -7.68 -20.39
N LEU A 102 -7.65 -6.41 -20.77
CA LEU A 102 -6.61 -5.55 -20.23
C LEU A 102 -6.84 -5.34 -18.72
N PRO A 103 -5.79 -5.43 -17.89
CA PRO A 103 -5.90 -5.09 -16.49
C PRO A 103 -6.13 -3.57 -16.35
N PRO A 104 -6.80 -3.14 -15.28
CA PRO A 104 -6.93 -1.72 -14.96
C PRO A 104 -5.56 -1.08 -14.64
N VAL A 105 -5.46 0.24 -14.81
CA VAL A 105 -4.27 1.05 -14.52
C VAL A 105 -4.63 2.21 -13.57
N LEU A 106 -3.63 2.70 -12.83
CA LEU A 106 -3.74 3.84 -11.91
C LEU A 106 -3.41 5.17 -12.59
#